data_AF-A0A955BGY2-F1
#
_entry.id   AF-A0A955BGY2-F1
#
_cell.length_a   1.000
_cell.length_b   1.000
_cell.length_c   1.000
_cell.angle_alpha   90.00
_cell.angle_beta   90.00
_cell.angle_gamma   90.00
#
_symmetry.space_group_name_H-M   'P 1'
#
loop_
_entity.id
_entity.type
_entity.pdbx_description
1 polymer ?
#
loop_
_entity_poly.entity_id
_entity_poly.type
_entity_poly.pdbx_seq_one_letter_code
_entity_poly.pdbx_strand_id
1 'polypeptide(L)'
;MPYRSLLPRNIENLLVAGRCHSATRGAHASTRVSVTAMALGEAAGVAAAWALKTDSTPVEIDGAAVRDVLTKVGSGPFTDA
;
A
#
# COMPACT_ATOMS: atom_id res chain seq x y z
N MET A 1 6.53 4.35 -1.83
CA MET A 1 5.36 5.24 -1.78
C MET A 1 4.84 5.30 -0.35
N PRO A 2 4.33 6.43 0.16
CA PRO A 2 3.80 6.51 1.52
C PRO A 2 2.53 5.68 1.69
N TYR A 3 2.39 4.91 2.76
CA TYR A 3 1.18 4.09 3.00
C TYR A 3 -0.12 4.91 2.97
N ARG A 4 -0.09 6.12 3.54
CA ARG A 4 -1.23 7.05 3.53
C ARG A 4 -1.78 7.39 2.14
N SER A 5 -1.01 7.17 1.05
CA SER A 5 -1.54 7.40 -0.31
C SER A 5 -2.61 6.39 -0.70
N LEU A 6 -2.64 5.23 -0.03
CA LEU A 6 -3.63 4.16 -0.22
C LEU A 6 -4.91 4.37 0.61
N LEU A 7 -4.93 5.36 1.52
CA LEU A 7 -6.03 5.60 2.43
C LEU A 7 -6.93 6.74 1.92
N PRO A 8 -8.22 6.49 1.69
CA PRO A 8 -9.18 7.54 1.39
C PRO A 8 -9.46 8.39 2.64
N ARG A 9 -9.92 9.62 2.43
CA ARG A 9 -10.36 10.49 3.53
C ARG A 9 -11.75 10.03 4.00
N ASN A 10 -11.95 9.94 5.31
CA ASN A 10 -13.24 9.68 5.98
C ASN A 10 -13.83 8.26 5.80
N ILE A 11 -13.07 7.31 5.27
CA ILE A 11 -13.49 5.90 5.20
C ILE A 11 -12.37 5.06 5.81
N GLU A 12 -12.66 4.41 6.93
CA GLU A 12 -11.64 3.75 7.75
C GLU A 12 -11.32 2.33 7.24
N ASN A 13 -12.31 1.65 6.64
CA ASN A 13 -12.20 0.27 6.17
C ASN A 13 -12.16 0.16 4.63
N LEU A 14 -11.40 1.04 3.97
CA LEU A 14 -11.23 1.02 2.52
C LEU A 14 -9.78 1.33 2.16
N LEU A 15 -9.21 0.53 1.25
CA LEU A 15 -7.90 0.76 0.65
C LEU A 15 -8.05 0.99 -0.85
N VAL A 16 -7.31 1.95 -1.39
CA VAL A 16 -7.28 2.25 -2.83
C VAL A 16 -5.87 2.05 -3.40
N ALA A 17 -5.74 1.12 -4.34
CA ALA A 17 -4.48 0.81 -5.00
C ALA A 17 -4.55 1.06 -6.51
N GLY A 18 -3.40 1.41 -7.11
CA GLY A 18 -3.31 1.71 -8.54
C GLY A 18 -3.79 3.11 -8.88
N ARG A 19 -4.60 3.28 -9.93
CA ARG A 19 -4.90 4.62 -10.51
C ARG A 19 -5.74 5.54 -9.63
N CYS A 20 -6.44 5.01 -8.62
CA CYS A 20 -7.32 5.78 -7.74
C CYS A 20 -6.63 6.28 -6.45
N HIS A 21 -5.36 5.95 -6.24
CA HIS A 21 -4.60 6.38 -5.05
C HIS A 21 -4.24 7.88 -5.09
N SER A 22 -3.89 8.46 -3.94
CA SER A 22 -3.50 9.87 -3.84
C SER A 22 -2.05 10.10 -4.29
N ALA A 23 -1.85 10.90 -5.35
CA ALA A 23 -0.53 11.26 -5.83
C ALA A 23 -0.48 12.67 -6.45
N THR A 24 0.69 13.30 -6.41
CA THR A 24 0.95 14.50 -7.20
C THR A 24 0.99 14.16 -8.70
N ARG A 25 0.76 15.15 -9.57
CA ARG A 25 0.76 14.94 -11.03
C ARG A 25 2.02 14.24 -11.55
N GLY A 26 3.18 14.59 -11.02
CA GLY A 26 4.46 13.97 -11.38
C GLY A 26 4.55 12.51 -10.92
N ALA A 27 4.22 12.25 -9.65
CA ALA A 27 4.21 10.89 -9.11
C ALA A 27 3.22 9.98 -9.84
N HIS A 28 2.04 10.52 -10.19
CA HIS A 28 0.97 9.77 -10.86
C HIS A 28 1.38 9.22 -12.23
N ALA A 29 2.42 9.78 -12.85
CA ALA A 29 2.97 9.28 -14.10
C ALA A 29 3.77 7.97 -13.94
N SER A 30 4.47 7.82 -12.81
CA SER A 30 5.24 6.62 -12.47
C SER A 30 4.35 5.52 -11.87
N THR A 31 3.39 5.88 -11.02
CA THR A 31 2.57 4.93 -10.27
C THR A 31 1.59 4.11 -11.12
N ARG A 32 1.37 4.52 -12.37
CA ARG A 32 0.53 3.80 -13.34
C ARG A 32 1.28 2.74 -14.15
N VAL A 33 2.60 2.63 -13.99
CA VAL A 33 3.39 1.53 -14.56
C VAL A 33 2.97 0.23 -13.87
N SER A 34 2.77 -0.84 -14.65
CA SER A 34 2.20 -2.11 -14.15
C SER A 34 2.92 -2.64 -12.91
N VAL A 35 4.24 -2.60 -12.92
CA VAL A 35 5.09 -3.06 -11.81
C VAL A 35 4.82 -2.27 -10.52
N THR A 36 4.70 -0.94 -10.62
CA THR A 36 4.36 -0.10 -9.46
C THR A 36 2.91 -0.31 -9.02
N ALA A 37 1.98 -0.50 -9.96
CA ALA A 37 0.59 -0.79 -9.64
C ALA A 37 0.43 -2.15 -8.91
N MET A 38 1.20 -3.17 -9.31
CA MET A 38 1.26 -4.46 -8.62
C MET A 38 1.78 -4.29 -7.19
N ALA A 39 2.90 -3.58 -7.00
CA ALA A 39 3.45 -3.31 -5.67
C ALA A 39 2.46 -2.56 -4.76
N LEU A 40 1.63 -1.66 -5.31
CA LEU A 40 0.58 -1.00 -4.55
C LEU A 40 -0.54 -1.95 -4.14
N GLY A 41 -0.95 -2.84 -5.04
CA GLY A 41 -1.96 -3.87 -4.75
C GLY A 41 -1.48 -4.82 -3.66
N GLU A 42 -0.21 -5.23 -3.72
CA GLU A 42 0.40 -6.07 -2.71
C GLU A 42 0.45 -5.39 -1.33
N ALA A 43 0.91 -4.14 -1.28
CA ALA A 43 0.92 -3.36 -0.04
C ALA A 43 -0.48 -3.20 0.56
N ALA A 44 -1.50 -2.95 -0.27
CA ALA A 44 -2.88 -2.87 0.19
C ALA A 44 -3.39 -4.23 0.73
N GLY A 45 -3.07 -5.34 0.06
CA GLY A 45 -3.44 -6.68 0.52
C GLY A 45 -2.81 -7.03 1.87
N VAL A 46 -1.51 -6.75 2.03
CA VAL A 46 -0.79 -6.95 3.30
C VAL A 46 -1.41 -6.11 4.41
N ALA A 47 -1.70 -4.84 4.14
CA ALA A 47 -2.32 -3.97 5.13
C ALA A 47 -3.71 -4.46 5.56
N ALA A 48 -4.53 -4.92 4.61
CA ALA A 48 -5.84 -5.50 4.90
C ALA A 48 -5.74 -6.76 5.77
N ALA A 49 -4.81 -7.66 5.45
CA ALA A 49 -4.57 -8.86 6.24
C ALA A 49 -4.07 -8.52 7.66
N TRP A 50 -3.24 -7.49 7.79
CA TRP A 50 -2.71 -7.04 9.08
C TRP A 50 -3.80 -6.40 9.95
N ALA A 51 -4.65 -5.57 9.35
CA ALA A 51 -5.83 -4.97 9.98
C ALA A 51 -6.73 -6.05 10.59
N LEU A 52 -7.08 -7.08 9.81
CA LEU A 52 -7.87 -8.22 10.30
C LEU A 52 -7.19 -8.98 11.44
N LYS A 53 -5.87 -9.19 11.35
CA LYS A 53 -5.11 -9.93 12.38
C LYS A 53 -5.02 -9.19 13.72
N THR A 54 -5.10 -7.87 13.68
CA THR A 54 -4.93 -6.98 14.84
C THR A 54 -6.25 -6.40 15.35
N ASP A 55 -7.38 -6.84 14.79
CA ASP A 55 -8.72 -6.30 15.09
C ASP A 55 -8.75 -4.76 14.98
N SER A 56 -8.11 -4.25 13.92
CA SER A 56 -7.95 -2.82 13.63
C SER A 56 -8.42 -2.52 12.21
N THR A 57 -8.53 -1.24 11.88
CA THR A 57 -8.83 -0.75 10.54
C THR A 57 -7.56 -0.41 9.76
N PRO A 58 -7.58 -0.43 8.42
CA PRO A 58 -6.46 0.00 7.59
C PRO A 58 -5.87 1.39 7.95
N VAL A 59 -6.69 2.34 8.44
CA VAL A 59 -6.22 3.67 8.83
C VAL A 59 -5.43 3.69 10.14
N GLU A 60 -5.61 2.68 11.00
CA GLU A 60 -4.90 2.53 12.28
C GLU A 60 -3.56 1.81 12.11
N ILE A 61 -3.32 1.19 10.95
CA ILE A 61 -2.07 0.47 10.68
C ILE A 61 -0.92 1.44 10.41
N ASP A 62 0.21 1.22 11.11
CA ASP A 62 1.47 1.88 10.78
C ASP A 62 2.00 1.35 9.44
N GLY A 63 2.21 2.26 8.48
CA GLY A 63 2.80 1.95 7.19
C GLY A 63 4.20 1.35 7.27
N ALA A 64 4.95 1.58 8.35
CA ALA A 64 6.23 0.92 8.59
C ALA A 64 6.06 -0.59 8.80
N ALA A 65 5.03 -1.02 9.55
CA ALA A 65 4.73 -2.43 9.77
C ALA A 65 4.38 -3.15 8.46
N VAL A 66 3.58 -2.50 7.60
CA VAL A 66 3.26 -3.03 6.25
C VAL A 66 4.53 -3.22 5.43
N ARG A 67 5.43 -2.24 5.44
CA ARG A 67 6.72 -2.31 4.74
C ARG A 67 7.60 -3.43 5.28
N ASP A 68 7.67 -3.60 6.59
CA ASP A 68 8.47 -4.66 7.21
C ASP A 68 7.98 -6.06 6.82
N VAL A 69 6.66 -6.24 6.70
CA VAL A 69 6.08 -7.49 6.20
C VAL A 69 6.43 -7.73 4.74
N LEU A 70 6.29 -6.70 3.89
CA LEU A 70 6.65 -6.79 2.47
C LEU A 70 8.13 -7.16 2.28
N THR A 71 9.04 -6.54 3.04
CA THR A 71 10.47 -6.86 3.00
C THR A 71 10.74 -8.33 3.37
N LYS A 72 10.04 -8.87 4.38
CA LYS A 72 10.21 -10.26 4.82
C LYS A 72 9.78 -11.29 3.76
N VAL A 73 8.83 -10.95 2.90
CA VAL A 73 8.35 -11.83 1.83
C VAL A 73 9.05 -11.59 0.50
N GLY A 74 10.09 -10.77 0.46
CA GLY A 74 10.82 -10.44 -0.76
C GLY A 74 10.02 -9.63 -1.77
N SER A 75 8.97 -8.93 -1.32
CA SER A 75 8.07 -8.14 -2.15
C SER A 75 8.73 -6.89 -2.72
N GLY A 76 8.39 -6.57 -3.97
CA GLY A 76 8.69 -5.32 -4.64
C GLY A 76 9.61 -5.49 -5.85
N PRO A 77 9.65 -4.50 -6.75
CA PRO A 77 10.46 -4.58 -7.97
C PRO A 77 11.95 -4.24 -7.79
N PHE A 78 12.39 -4.05 -6.54
CA PHE A 78 13.75 -3.66 -6.17
C PHE A 78 14.29 -4.48 -5.00
N THR A 79 13.71 -5.64 -4.72
CA THR A 79 14.33 -6.60 -3.81
C THR A 79 15.49 -7.26 -4.56
N ASP A 80 16.67 -7.30 -3.93
CA ASP A 80 17.88 -7.96 -4.45
C ASP A 80 17.76 -9.50 -4.42
N ALA A 81 16.55 -10.04 -4.62
CA ALA A 81 16.28 -11.47 -4.67
C ALA A 81 16.45 -12.02 -6.09
#